data_AF-A0AB73C203-F1
#
_entry.id   AF-A0AB73C203-F1
#
_cell.length_a   1.000
_cell.length_b   1.000
_cell.length_c   1.000
_cell.angle_alpha   90.00
_cell.angle_beta   90.00
_cell.angle_gamma   90.00
#
_symmetry.space_group_name_H-M   'P 1'
#
loop_
_entity.id
_entity.type
_entity.pdbx_description
1 polymer ?
#
loop_
_entity_poly.entity_id
_entity_poly.type
_entity_poly.pdbx_seq_one_letter_code
_entity_poly.pdbx_strand_id
1 'polypeptide(L)'
;MSYSKEQIKKALELYQQCKSVSETVRILGYPSREYLYKWIKNENILKKERKKLPIFINSSKHPRNPPIKIKLDPMKRCFELGESVKYVAEDIGYTRATIYQWRKKYLLKGKIALMNRKDLIKREKLLEGKETSISELMERMDKFVKGS
;
A
#
# COMPACT_ATOMS: atom_id res chain seq x y z
N MET A 1 28.18 -17.58 -19.89
CA MET A 1 28.21 -18.96 -19.36
C MET A 1 27.07 -19.14 -18.39
N SER A 2 26.26 -20.19 -18.56
CA SER A 2 25.15 -20.52 -17.67
C SER A 2 25.51 -21.79 -16.90
N TYR A 3 25.26 -21.80 -15.59
CA TYR A 3 25.49 -22.96 -14.72
C TYR A 3 24.18 -23.73 -14.54
N SER A 4 24.25 -25.06 -14.49
CA SER A 4 23.06 -25.89 -14.25
C SER A 4 22.54 -25.69 -12.82
N LYS A 5 21.24 -25.96 -12.60
CA LYS A 5 20.65 -25.89 -11.26
C LYS A 5 21.35 -26.82 -10.27
N GLU A 6 21.80 -27.99 -10.74
CA GLU A 6 22.53 -28.96 -9.93
C GLU A 6 23.92 -28.44 -9.52
N GLN A 7 24.64 -27.79 -10.45
CA GLN A 7 25.91 -27.14 -10.15
C GLN A 7 25.76 -26.04 -9.10
N ILE A 8 24.71 -25.22 -9.23
CA ILE A 8 24.40 -24.17 -8.24
C ILE A 8 24.12 -24.78 -6.88
N LYS A 9 23.28 -25.83 -6.82
CA LYS A 9 22.92 -26.50 -5.56
C LYS A 9 24.14 -27.10 -4.87
N LYS A 10 24.98 -27.83 -5.62
CA LYS A 10 26.22 -28.43 -5.10
C LYS A 10 27.20 -27.38 -4.57
N ALA A 11 27.34 -26.26 -5.26
CA ALA A 11 28.18 -25.16 -4.81
C ALA A 11 27.67 -24.51 -3.51
N LEU A 12 26.35 -24.34 -3.37
CA LEU A 12 25.74 -23.83 -2.14
C LEU A 12 25.89 -24.81 -0.97
N GLU A 13 25.67 -26.11 -1.19
CA GLU A 13 25.85 -27.15 -0.16
C GLU A 13 27.29 -27.20 0.36
N LEU A 14 28.27 -27.18 -0.55
CA LEU A 14 29.68 -27.18 -0.16
C LEU A 14 30.06 -25.88 0.57
N TYR A 15 29.52 -24.73 0.15
CA TYR A 15 29.68 -23.49 0.88
C TYR A 15 29.14 -23.57 2.31
N GLN A 16 27.99 -24.22 2.55
CA GLN A 16 27.47 -24.41 3.90
C GLN A 16 28.40 -25.24 4.79
N GLN A 17 29.12 -26.21 4.20
CA GLN A 17 30.11 -27.03 4.91
C GLN A 17 31.41 -26.27 5.19
N CYS A 18 32.01 -25.66 4.16
CA CYS A 18 33.31 -24.98 4.27
C CYS A 18 33.22 -23.59 4.92
N LYS A 19 32.05 -22.95 4.87
CA LYS A 19 31.81 -21.54 5.25
C LYS A 19 32.78 -20.54 4.59
N SER A 20 33.38 -20.91 3.46
CA SER A 20 34.38 -20.11 2.74
C SER A 20 34.15 -20.19 1.23
N VAL A 21 33.93 -19.02 0.61
CA VAL A 21 33.73 -18.89 -0.84
C VAL A 21 34.98 -19.29 -1.61
N SER A 22 36.15 -18.83 -1.17
CA SER A 22 37.43 -19.15 -1.83
C SER A 22 37.70 -20.66 -1.81
N GLU A 23 37.41 -21.32 -0.69
CA GLU A 23 37.62 -22.76 -0.54
C GLU A 23 36.64 -23.56 -1.39
N THR A 24 35.37 -23.14 -1.42
CA THR A 24 34.34 -23.75 -2.26
C THR A 24 34.71 -23.72 -3.74
N VAL A 25 35.18 -22.56 -4.23
CA VAL A 25 35.62 -22.39 -5.62
C VAL A 25 36.88 -23.19 -5.91
N ARG A 26 37.82 -23.27 -4.95
CA ARG A 26 39.05 -24.07 -5.08
C ARG A 26 38.74 -25.57 -5.22
N ILE A 27 37.79 -26.08 -4.45
CA ILE A 27 37.40 -27.50 -4.46
C ILE A 27 36.62 -27.85 -5.74
N LEU A 28 35.68 -27.01 -6.17
CA LEU A 28 34.82 -27.32 -7.32
C LEU A 28 35.43 -26.92 -8.67
N GLY A 29 36.36 -25.97 -8.68
CA GLY A 29 36.89 -25.36 -9.91
C GLY A 29 35.91 -24.40 -10.61
N TYR A 30 34.72 -24.22 -10.06
CA TYR A 30 33.67 -23.32 -10.51
C TYR A 30 32.74 -22.96 -9.34
N PRO A 31 31.87 -21.94 -9.46
CA PRO A 31 31.94 -20.84 -10.41
C PRO A 31 33.04 -19.84 -10.00
N SER A 32 33.10 -18.64 -10.59
CA SER A 32 33.92 -17.58 -10.00
C SER A 32 33.36 -17.15 -8.63
N ARG A 33 34.21 -16.55 -7.78
CA ARG A 33 33.79 -16.06 -6.45
C ARG A 33 32.57 -15.13 -6.54
N GLU A 34 32.49 -14.28 -7.56
CA GLU A 34 31.39 -13.34 -7.79
C GLU A 34 30.05 -14.05 -8.00
N TYR A 35 30.04 -15.11 -8.82
CA TYR A 35 28.84 -15.90 -9.06
C TYR A 35 28.39 -16.63 -7.79
N LEU A 36 29.34 -17.17 -7.01
CA LEU A 36 29.00 -17.83 -5.75
C LEU A 36 28.41 -16.86 -4.73
N TYR A 37 28.97 -15.64 -4.58
CA TYR A 37 28.36 -14.59 -3.76
C TYR A 37 26.95 -14.24 -4.21
N LYS A 38 26.71 -14.14 -5.53
CA LYS A 38 25.38 -13.87 -6.09
C LYS A 38 24.38 -14.98 -5.72
N TRP A 39 24.79 -16.25 -5.80
CA TRP A 39 23.94 -17.38 -5.44
C TRP A 39 23.63 -17.41 -3.94
N ILE A 40 24.63 -17.18 -3.08
CA ILE A 40 24.45 -17.10 -1.61
C ILE A 40 23.46 -15.98 -1.25
N LYS A 41 23.59 -14.80 -1.89
CA LYS A 41 22.66 -13.69 -1.69
C LYS A 41 21.24 -14.07 -2.10
N ASN A 42 21.06 -14.70 -3.26
CA ASN A 42 19.76 -15.11 -3.77
C ASN A 42 19.12 -16.22 -2.92
N GLU A 43 19.91 -17.18 -2.43
CA GLU A 43 19.45 -18.23 -1.52
C GLU A 43 18.89 -17.64 -0.22
N ASN A 44 19.60 -16.66 0.36
CA ASN A 44 19.16 -15.96 1.58
C ASN A 44 17.91 -15.10 1.36
N ILE A 45 17.74 -14.52 0.16
CA ILE A 45 16.53 -13.75 -0.19
C ILE A 45 15.31 -14.69 -0.29
N LEU A 46 15.48 -15.88 -0.87
CA LEU A 46 14.40 -16.86 -1.01
C LEU A 46 13.99 -17.47 0.35
N LYS A 47 14.95 -17.67 1.27
CA LYS A 47 14.69 -18.28 2.59
C LYS A 47 14.09 -17.33 3.64
N LYS A 48 14.08 -16.01 3.41
CA LYS A 48 13.47 -15.07 4.34
C LYS A 48 11.96 -15.07 4.17
N GLU A 49 11.30 -16.11 4.65
CA GLU A 49 9.84 -16.08 4.81
C GLU A 49 9.49 -14.84 5.63
N ARG A 50 8.77 -13.91 5.01
CA ARG A 50 8.27 -12.75 5.72
C ARG A 50 7.35 -13.27 6.82
N LYS A 51 7.64 -12.92 8.07
CA LYS A 51 6.73 -13.22 9.20
C LYS A 51 5.32 -12.82 8.76
N LYS A 52 4.39 -13.79 8.75
CA LYS A 52 2.98 -13.54 8.49
C LYS A 52 2.48 -12.65 9.63
N LEU A 53 2.41 -11.34 9.38
CA LEU A 53 1.81 -10.42 10.31
C LEU A 53 0.32 -10.76 10.41
N PRO A 54 -0.29 -10.72 11.62
CA PRO A 54 -1.72 -10.94 11.77
C PRO A 54 -2.44 -9.94 10.86
N ILE A 55 -3.19 -10.50 9.94
CA ILE A 55 -3.80 -9.74 8.87
C ILE A 55 -5.08 -9.10 9.42
N PHE A 56 -4.97 -7.94 10.08
CA PHE A 56 -6.12 -7.09 10.41
C PHE A 56 -6.66 -6.39 9.14
N ILE A 57 -7.09 -7.16 8.12
CA ILE A 57 -7.62 -6.60 6.87
C ILE A 57 -9.15 -6.70 6.78
N ASN A 58 -9.78 -5.55 6.60
CA ASN A 58 -11.09 -5.36 5.99
C ASN A 58 -12.25 -6.20 6.57
N SER A 59 -12.36 -6.25 7.89
CA SER A 59 -13.66 -6.59 8.48
C SER A 59 -14.61 -5.39 8.36
N SER A 60 -15.92 -5.63 8.29
CA SER A 60 -16.93 -4.55 8.35
C SER A 60 -16.76 -3.70 9.62
N LYS A 61 -16.31 -4.33 10.72
CA LYS A 61 -16.02 -3.68 12.01
C LYS A 61 -14.69 -2.89 12.01
N HIS A 62 -13.76 -3.21 11.12
CA HIS A 62 -12.44 -2.59 11.07
C HIS A 62 -11.97 -2.41 9.61
N PRO A 63 -12.58 -1.47 8.86
CA PRO A 63 -12.26 -1.24 7.46
C PRO A 63 -10.87 -0.62 7.34
N ARG A 64 -10.14 -0.98 6.28
CA ARG A 64 -8.82 -0.39 5.98
C ARG A 64 -8.87 1.13 5.83
N ASN A 65 -9.99 1.64 5.33
CA ASN A 65 -10.26 3.07 5.15
C ASN A 65 -11.51 3.45 5.93
N PRO A 66 -11.40 3.76 7.24
CA PRO A 66 -12.56 4.12 8.03
C PRO A 66 -13.14 5.49 7.61
N PRO A 67 -14.37 5.82 8.05
CA PRO A 67 -14.94 7.15 7.89
C PRO A 67 -14.06 8.23 8.54
N ILE A 68 -14.14 9.46 8.05
CA ILE A 68 -13.31 10.56 8.56
C ILE A 68 -13.46 10.81 10.06
N LYS A 69 -14.66 10.61 10.61
CA LYS A 69 -14.94 10.80 12.05
C LYS A 69 -14.03 9.90 12.92
N ILE A 70 -13.86 8.65 12.50
CA ILE A 70 -12.99 7.66 13.17
C ILE A 70 -11.50 8.02 13.02
N LYS A 71 -11.12 8.75 11.97
CA LYS A 71 -9.73 9.21 11.80
C LYS A 71 -9.42 10.41 12.70
N LEU A 72 -10.36 11.33 12.87
CA LEU A 72 -10.18 12.56 13.63
C LEU A 72 -10.17 12.34 15.15
N ASP A 73 -11.02 11.45 15.65
CA ASP A 73 -11.15 11.21 17.09
C ASP A 73 -9.82 10.81 17.78
N PRO A 74 -9.04 9.85 17.25
CA PRO A 74 -7.73 9.50 17.79
C PRO A 74 -6.73 10.66 17.81
N MET A 75 -6.80 11.56 16.81
CA MET A 75 -5.90 12.71 16.76
C MET A 75 -6.21 13.71 17.87
N LYS A 76 -7.49 13.98 18.14
CA LYS A 76 -7.89 14.84 19.25
C LYS A 76 -7.48 14.24 20.59
N ARG A 77 -7.82 12.97 20.81
CA ARG A 77 -7.47 12.25 22.04
C ARG A 77 -5.96 12.26 22.31
N CYS A 78 -5.15 11.93 21.30
CA CYS A 78 -3.71 11.87 21.46
C CYS A 78 -3.02 13.24 21.57
N PHE A 79 -3.46 14.24 20.79
CA PHE A 79 -2.68 15.48 20.59
C PHE A 79 -3.34 16.74 21.16
N GLU A 80 -4.63 16.70 21.49
CA GLU A 80 -5.33 17.78 22.20
C GLU A 80 -5.58 17.40 23.67
N LEU A 81 -5.99 16.15 23.94
CA LEU A 81 -6.28 15.66 25.31
C LEU A 81 -5.09 14.97 25.99
N GLY A 82 -4.01 14.69 25.26
CA GLY A 82 -2.78 14.10 25.81
C GLY A 82 -2.87 12.61 26.15
N GLU A 83 -3.88 11.89 25.66
CA GLU A 83 -3.98 10.44 25.88
C GLU A 83 -2.80 9.68 25.22
N SER A 84 -2.42 8.55 25.81
CA SER A 84 -1.37 7.71 25.26
C SER A 84 -1.75 7.18 23.88
N VAL A 85 -0.91 7.46 22.87
CA VAL A 85 -1.09 6.94 21.50
C VAL A 85 -1.18 5.41 21.47
N LYS A 86 -0.54 4.73 22.42
CA LYS A 86 -0.63 3.26 22.54
C LYS A 86 -2.04 2.84 22.94
N TYR A 87 -2.60 3.46 23.98
CA TYR A 87 -3.94 3.17 24.48
C TYR A 87 -5.01 3.47 23.42
N VAL A 88 -4.93 4.67 22.82
CA VAL A 88 -5.87 5.08 21.77
C VAL A 88 -5.81 4.13 20.57
N ALA A 89 -4.61 3.66 20.17
CA ALA A 89 -4.43 2.69 19.10
C ALA A 89 -5.12 1.34 19.40
N GLU A 90 -4.93 0.83 20.62
CA GLU A 90 -5.56 -0.43 21.07
C GLU A 90 -7.08 -0.32 21.11
N ASP A 91 -7.61 0.80 21.62
CA ASP A 91 -9.05 1.09 21.75
C ASP A 91 -9.77 1.15 20.38
N ILE A 92 -9.18 1.85 19.40
CA ILE A 92 -9.76 1.94 18.05
C ILE A 92 -9.43 0.75 17.14
N GLY A 93 -8.57 -0.15 17.62
CA GLY A 93 -8.07 -1.31 16.88
C GLY A 93 -7.08 -0.99 15.74
N TYR A 94 -6.53 0.22 15.66
CA TYR A 94 -5.55 0.61 14.63
C TYR A 94 -4.14 0.69 15.22
N THR A 95 -3.11 0.63 14.39
CA THR A 95 -1.73 0.76 14.87
C THR A 95 -1.39 2.21 15.23
N ARG A 96 -0.44 2.40 16.15
CA ARG A 96 0.15 3.74 16.44
C ARG A 96 0.64 4.44 15.17
N ALA A 97 1.24 3.68 14.25
CA ALA A 97 1.72 4.19 12.97
C ALA A 97 0.58 4.77 12.12
N THR A 98 -0.60 4.15 12.14
CA THR A 98 -1.80 4.63 11.45
C THR A 98 -2.23 6.00 11.96
N ILE A 99 -2.26 6.20 13.29
CA ILE A 99 -2.61 7.50 13.91
C ILE A 99 -1.64 8.59 13.48
N TYR A 100 -0.33 8.32 13.54
CA TYR A 100 0.68 9.28 13.06
C TYR A 100 0.55 9.59 11.57
N GLN A 101 0.22 8.59 10.75
CA GLN A 101 0.05 8.79 9.32
C GLN A 101 -1.19 9.63 9.00
N TRP A 102 -2.28 9.47 9.74
CA TRP A 102 -3.43 10.37 9.65
C TRP A 102 -3.09 11.78 10.08
N ARG A 103 -2.40 11.96 11.23
CA ARG A 103 -1.94 13.29 11.68
C ARG A 103 -1.06 13.97 10.64
N LYS A 104 -0.08 13.25 10.08
CA LYS A 104 0.80 13.79 9.04
C LYS A 104 0.01 14.27 7.82
N LYS A 105 -0.98 13.49 7.37
CA LYS A 105 -1.85 13.89 6.24
C LYS A 105 -2.71 15.11 6.58
N TYR A 106 -3.23 15.17 7.80
CA TYR A 106 -4.02 16.29 8.28
C TYR A 106 -3.19 17.59 8.32
N LEU A 107 -1.97 17.54 8.82
CA LEU A 107 -1.08 18.71 8.87
C LEU A 107 -0.68 19.20 7.47
N LEU A 108 -0.52 18.29 6.51
CA LEU A 108 -0.09 18.65 5.15
C LEU A 108 -1.23 19.18 4.26
N LYS A 109 -2.44 18.65 4.42
CA LYS A 109 -3.53 18.83 3.44
C LYS A 109 -4.91 19.04 4.09
N GLY A 110 -4.93 19.27 5.40
CA GLY A 110 -6.15 19.46 6.17
C GLY A 110 -7.08 18.25 6.20
N LYS A 111 -8.33 18.51 6.59
CA LYS A 111 -9.39 17.51 6.77
C LYS A 111 -9.70 16.72 5.48
N ILE A 112 -9.62 17.36 4.31
CA ILE A 112 -10.00 16.78 3.02
C ILE A 112 -9.14 15.55 2.68
N ALA A 113 -7.85 15.57 3.03
CA ALA A 113 -6.94 14.46 2.75
C ALA A 113 -7.19 13.19 3.58
N LEU A 114 -8.07 13.27 4.59
CA LEU A 114 -8.50 12.12 5.39
C LEU A 114 -9.80 11.49 4.87
N MET A 115 -10.56 12.18 4.01
CA MET A 115 -11.82 11.68 3.47
C MET A 115 -11.58 10.52 2.50
N ASN A 116 -12.54 9.59 2.41
CA ASN A 116 -12.48 8.56 1.40
C ASN A 116 -12.99 9.11 0.06
N ARG A 117 -12.54 8.55 -1.08
CA ARG A 117 -13.00 9.01 -2.41
C ARG A 117 -14.52 8.97 -2.59
N LYS A 118 -15.19 8.00 -1.96
CA LYS A 118 -16.65 7.89 -1.97
C LYS A 118 -17.34 9.01 -1.17
N ASP A 119 -16.66 9.57 -0.17
CA ASP A 119 -17.20 10.66 0.65
C ASP A 119 -17.02 12.02 -0.06
N LEU A 120 -16.00 12.14 -0.92
CA LEU A 120 -15.72 13.34 -1.71
C LEU A 120 -16.63 13.48 -2.94
N ILE A 121 -17.10 12.37 -3.48
CA ILE A 121 -17.98 12.32 -4.65
C ILE A 121 -19.33 11.80 -4.18
N LYS A 122 -20.24 12.70 -3.79
CA LYS A 122 -21.65 12.34 -3.64
C LYS A 122 -22.15 11.87 -5.00
N ARG A 123 -22.32 10.56 -5.16
CA ARG A 123 -23.04 10.00 -6.29
C ARG A 123 -24.52 10.25 -6.02
N GLU A 124 -24.99 11.45 -6.36
CA GLU A 124 -26.42 11.73 -6.39
C GLU A 124 -27.08 10.78 -7.38
N LYS A 125 -28.34 10.41 -7.09
CA LYS A 125 -29.13 9.60 -8.01
C LYS A 125 -29.23 10.42 -9.30
N LEU A 126 -28.78 9.87 -10.43
CA LEU A 126 -29.01 10.49 -11.74
C LEU A 126 -30.53 10.72 -11.83
N LEU A 127 -30.95 11.99 -11.76
CA LEU A 127 -32.31 12.32 -12.15
C LEU A 127 -32.40 11.93 -13.61
N GLU A 128 -33.40 11.12 -13.94
CA GLU A 128 -33.71 10.77 -15.32
C GLU A 128 -33.80 12.07 -16.10
N GLY A 129 -32.84 12.29 -16.99
CA GLY A 129 -32.84 13.47 -17.83
C GLY A 129 -34.15 13.44 -18.59
N LYS A 130 -34.98 14.47 -18.45
CA LYS A 130 -36.09 14.63 -19.39
C LYS A 130 -35.43 14.69 -20.77
N GLU A 131 -35.80 13.79 -21.66
CA GLU A 131 -35.44 13.88 -23.06
C GLU A 131 -36.05 15.19 -23.58
N THR A 132 -35.31 16.29 -23.49
CA THR A 132 -35.66 17.50 -24.21
C THR A 132 -35.50 17.15 -25.67
N SER A 133 -36.63 17.10 -26.37
CA SER A 133 -36.66 16.83 -27.80
C SER A 133 -35.68 17.77 -28.51
N ILE A 134 -34.99 17.26 -29.52
CA ILE A 134 -34.07 18.04 -30.35
C ILE A 134 -34.75 19.31 -30.88
N SER A 135 -36.06 19.25 -31.15
CA SER A 135 -36.87 20.41 -31.55
C SER A 135 -36.88 21.55 -30.52
N GLU A 136 -36.97 21.21 -29.24
CA GLU A 136 -37.02 22.16 -28.13
C GLU A 136 -35.65 22.84 -27.91
N LEU A 137 -34.57 22.10 -28.17
CA LEU A 137 -33.20 22.63 -28.15
C LEU A 137 -32.93 23.54 -29.37
N MET A 138 -33.44 23.16 -30.55
CA MET A 138 -33.30 23.96 -31.78
C MET A 138 -34.07 25.28 -31.69
N GLU A 139 -35.29 25.30 -31.14
CA GLU A 139 -36.05 26.55 -30.91
C GLU A 139 -35.32 27.49 -29.94
N ARG A 140 -34.65 26.93 -28.93
CA ARG A 140 -33.92 27.71 -27.93
C ARG A 140 -32.64 28.32 -28.50
N MET A 141 -31.99 27.65 -29.44
CA MET A 141 -30.88 28.20 -30.21
C MET A 141 -31.34 29.27 -31.21
N ASP A 142 -32.47 29.07 -31.90
CA ASP A 142 -32.99 30.03 -32.87
C ASP A 142 -33.39 31.37 -32.21
N LYS A 143 -33.98 31.31 -31.00
CA LYS A 143 -34.26 32.51 -30.19
C LYS A 143 -32.99 33.25 -29.74
N PHE A 144 -31.89 32.54 -29.53
CA PHE A 144 -30.61 33.15 -29.13
C PHE A 144 -29.93 33.85 -30.31
N VAL A 145 -30.05 33.29 -31.52
CA VAL A 145 -29.50 33.87 -32.76
C VAL A 145 -30.31 35.07 -33.25
N LYS A 146 -31.63 35.07 -33.07
CA LYS A 146 -32.53 36.17 -33.49
C LYS A 146 -32.63 37.33 -32.49
N GLY A 147 -32.09 37.16 -31.28
CA GLY A 147 -32.11 38.16 -30.22
C GLY A 147 -30.85 39.01 -30.09
N SER A 148 -29.94 38.95 -31.06
CA SER A 148 -28.67 39.70 -31.08
C SER A 148 -28.50 40.57 -32.31
#